data_AF-A0A136N5W0-F1
#
_entry.id   AF-A0A136N5W0-F1
#
_cell.length_a   1.000
_cell.length_b   1.000
_cell.length_c   1.000
_cell.angle_alpha   90.00
_cell.angle_beta   90.00
_cell.angle_gamma   90.00
#
_symmetry.space_group_name_H-M   'P 1'
#
loop_
_entity.id
_entity.type
_entity.pdbx_description
1 polymer ?
#
loop_
_entity_poly.entity_id
_entity_poly.type
_entity_poly.pdbx_seq_one_letter_code
_entity_poly.pdbx_strand_id
1 'polypeptide(L)'
;MWADVNKMSEMESGLNVIFVSNTTNREEYNIHFDENPQIQLDIHPSLDLLYCIASKENTDERVLVRKDLKNGWSVGKVHRISISRNKTHIKLYVNEKKFIDLPNGLPKKGVYTLILSTNMWGDGLFFTNFKLAEGLEFPTKLDKEGKFVTNAIYFNINSSQIKPESWAALSQAATVIKSAQGKITITGHTDSDGSDDANLILSKKRAEAVRLALIKKF
;
A
#
# COMPACT_ATOMS: atom_id res chain seq x y z
N MET A 1 -13.95 19.57 -19.76
CA MET A 1 -13.89 20.42 -18.55
C MET A 1 -12.43 20.68 -18.26
N TRP A 2 -12.03 21.94 -18.12
CA TRP A 2 -10.65 22.36 -17.85
C TRP A 2 -10.62 22.94 -16.43
N ALA A 3 -9.68 22.46 -15.61
CA ALA A 3 -9.45 22.93 -14.25
C ALA A 3 -8.47 24.11 -14.26
N ASP A 4 -8.74 25.14 -13.45
CA ASP A 4 -7.89 26.32 -13.28
C ASP A 4 -6.97 26.11 -12.07
N VAL A 5 -5.72 25.76 -12.34
CA VAL A 5 -4.69 25.49 -11.33
C VAL A 5 -4.42 26.66 -10.38
N ASN A 6 -4.81 27.90 -10.73
CA ASN A 6 -4.61 29.09 -9.90
C ASN A 6 -5.78 29.35 -8.93
N LYS A 7 -6.88 28.61 -9.07
CA LYS A 7 -8.06 28.70 -8.20
C LYS A 7 -8.22 27.52 -7.25
N MET A 8 -7.28 26.58 -7.29
CA MET A 8 -7.17 25.52 -6.29
C MET A 8 -7.16 26.16 -4.90
N SER A 9 -8.25 25.99 -4.17
CA SER A 9 -8.30 26.40 -2.77
C SER A 9 -7.52 25.39 -1.95
N GLU A 10 -6.73 25.85 -0.96
CA GLU A 10 -6.20 24.97 0.10
C GLU A 10 -7.30 24.23 0.89
N MET A 11 -8.59 24.45 0.57
CA MET A 11 -9.76 23.88 1.24
C MET A 11 -10.50 22.79 0.44
N GLU A 12 -10.00 22.33 -0.71
CA GLU A 12 -10.59 21.21 -1.46
C GLU A 12 -9.96 19.87 -1.05
N SER A 13 -10.72 18.98 -0.40
CA SER A 13 -10.18 17.83 0.31
C SER A 13 -9.60 16.72 -0.60
N GLY A 14 -8.45 16.17 -0.20
CA GLY A 14 -7.77 15.08 -0.89
C GLY A 14 -8.45 13.72 -0.70
N LEU A 15 -7.64 12.64 -0.69
CA LEU A 15 -8.14 11.33 -0.28
C LEU A 15 -8.14 11.23 1.23
N ASN A 16 -9.32 11.18 1.83
CA ASN A 16 -9.47 10.87 3.24
C ASN A 16 -9.63 9.35 3.42
N VAL A 17 -8.81 8.79 4.29
CA VAL A 17 -8.91 7.39 4.74
C VAL A 17 -9.20 7.38 6.23
N ILE A 18 -10.42 6.94 6.57
CA ILE A 18 -10.96 7.06 7.93
C ILE A 18 -11.19 5.66 8.49
N PHE A 19 -10.80 5.46 9.75
CA PHE A 19 -11.10 4.24 10.50
C PHE A 19 -12.10 4.56 11.62
N VAL A 20 -13.27 3.95 11.54
CA VAL A 20 -14.38 4.16 12.48
C VAL A 20 -14.62 2.90 13.29
N SER A 21 -14.95 3.02 14.58
CA SER A 21 -15.25 1.88 15.43
C SER A 21 -16.57 1.23 15.01
N ASN A 22 -16.69 -0.11 15.14
CA ASN A 22 -17.95 -0.80 14.83
C ASN A 22 -18.97 -0.80 15.98
N THR A 23 -18.81 0.04 17.01
CA THR A 23 -19.64 0.00 18.21
C THR A 23 -20.88 0.91 18.18
N THR A 24 -21.13 1.62 17.08
CA THR A 24 -22.16 2.69 17.04
C THR A 24 -23.31 2.35 16.08
N ASN A 25 -24.53 2.73 16.48
CA ASN A 25 -25.77 2.46 15.76
C ASN A 25 -25.81 3.21 14.41
N ARG A 26 -26.20 2.53 13.34
CA ARG A 26 -25.99 2.94 11.93
C ARG A 26 -27.22 3.60 11.31
N GLU A 27 -27.93 4.42 12.06
CA GLU A 27 -29.22 4.96 11.62
C GLU A 27 -29.09 6.24 10.75
N GLU A 28 -27.93 6.92 10.75
CA GLU A 28 -27.70 8.11 9.92
C GLU A 28 -26.36 8.08 9.16
N TYR A 29 -26.38 8.52 7.90
CA TYR A 29 -25.19 8.79 7.08
C TYR A 29 -24.64 10.18 7.41
N ASN A 30 -23.82 10.28 8.46
CA ASN A 30 -22.99 11.46 8.72
C ASN A 30 -21.54 11.13 8.33
N ILE A 31 -20.78 12.06 7.73
CA ILE A 31 -19.33 11.89 7.45
C ILE A 31 -18.53 11.39 8.67
N HIS A 32 -19.03 11.65 9.88
CA HIS A 32 -18.40 11.24 11.12
C HIS A 32 -18.71 9.77 11.52
N PHE A 33 -19.80 9.14 11.03
CA PHE A 33 -20.23 7.72 11.21
C PHE A 33 -20.11 7.10 12.63
N ASP A 34 -19.75 7.90 13.62
CA ASP A 34 -19.59 7.73 15.06
C ASP A 34 -19.32 9.16 15.57
N GLU A 35 -19.63 9.52 16.82
CA GLU A 35 -19.24 10.84 17.35
C GLU A 35 -17.71 10.99 17.51
N ASN A 36 -16.95 9.91 17.21
CA ASN A 36 -15.51 9.82 17.44
C ASN A 36 -14.80 9.01 16.33
N PRO A 37 -14.46 9.58 15.15
CA PRO A 37 -13.56 8.89 14.24
C PRO A 37 -12.17 8.72 14.88
N GLN A 38 -11.68 7.50 14.83
CA GLN A 38 -10.58 7.05 15.68
C GLN A 38 -9.22 7.42 15.11
N ILE A 39 -9.14 7.51 13.78
CA ILE A 39 -8.07 8.18 13.04
C ILE A 39 -8.58 8.54 11.63
N GLN A 40 -8.28 9.74 11.18
CA GLN A 40 -8.39 10.17 9.80
C GLN A 40 -6.99 10.38 9.23
N LEU A 41 -6.77 9.89 8.01
CA LEU A 41 -5.59 10.18 7.21
C LEU A 41 -6.05 11.04 6.02
N ASP A 42 -5.78 12.34 6.06
CA ASP A 42 -5.97 13.24 4.93
C ASP A 42 -4.72 13.20 4.06
N ILE A 43 -4.86 12.74 2.81
CA ILE A 43 -3.79 12.63 1.82
C ILE A 43 -4.10 13.65 0.74
N HIS A 44 -3.54 14.84 0.89
CA HIS A 44 -3.92 16.00 0.12
C HIS A 44 -2.80 16.42 -0.85
N PRO A 45 -3.03 16.21 -2.15
CA PRO A 45 -2.14 16.74 -3.17
C PRO A 45 -2.45 18.20 -3.47
N SER A 46 -1.39 19.00 -3.50
CA SER A 46 -1.30 20.31 -4.14
C SER A 46 -0.20 20.22 -5.21
N LEU A 47 -0.15 21.17 -6.16
CA LEU A 47 0.70 21.20 -7.36
C LEU A 47 1.92 20.24 -7.31
N ASP A 48 2.96 20.59 -6.54
CA ASP A 48 4.16 19.76 -6.33
C ASP A 48 4.37 19.35 -4.85
N LEU A 49 3.30 19.42 -4.06
CA LEU A 49 3.30 19.19 -2.62
C LEU A 49 2.25 18.16 -2.26
N LEU A 50 2.65 17.06 -1.66
CA LEU A 50 1.71 16.21 -0.93
C LEU A 50 1.82 16.52 0.55
N TYR A 51 0.72 16.89 1.20
CA TYR A 51 0.66 16.85 2.66
C TYR A 51 -0.15 15.63 3.11
N CYS A 52 0.29 15.00 4.19
CA CYS A 52 -0.51 14.02 4.90
C CYS A 52 -0.69 14.44 6.34
N ILE A 53 -1.95 14.54 6.76
CA ILE A 53 -2.33 14.79 8.15
C ILE A 53 -2.94 13.51 8.69
N ALA A 54 -2.47 13.08 9.85
CA ALA A 54 -3.21 12.13 10.66
C ALA A 54 -3.78 12.86 11.87
N SER A 55 -5.09 12.85 12.02
CA SER A 55 -5.78 13.47 13.15
C SER A 55 -6.71 12.47 13.85
N LYS A 56 -7.00 12.75 15.11
CA LYS A 56 -8.13 12.17 15.83
C LYS A 56 -9.16 13.26 15.97
N GLU A 57 -10.43 12.97 15.69
CA GLU A 57 -11.48 13.88 16.10
C GLU A 57 -11.86 13.54 17.54
N ASN A 58 -11.65 14.50 18.42
CA ASN A 58 -12.69 14.89 19.37
C ASN A 58 -13.16 16.28 18.91
N THR A 59 -14.16 16.86 19.56
CA THR A 59 -14.70 18.22 19.34
C THR A 59 -13.67 19.34 19.06
N ASP A 60 -12.39 19.12 19.37
CA ASP A 60 -11.23 19.83 18.81
C ASP A 60 -10.31 18.85 18.06
N GLU A 61 -10.14 19.03 16.74
CA GLU A 61 -9.28 18.17 15.91
C GLU A 61 -7.86 18.09 16.51
N ARG A 62 -7.45 16.88 16.92
CA ARG A 62 -6.09 16.65 17.41
C ARG A 62 -5.23 16.08 16.29
N VAL A 63 -4.38 16.93 15.71
CA VAL A 63 -3.32 16.50 14.78
C VAL A 63 -2.30 15.62 15.52
N LEU A 64 -2.18 14.36 15.10
CA LEU A 64 -1.16 13.43 15.58
C LEU A 64 0.17 13.64 14.86
N VAL A 65 0.09 13.85 13.54
CA VAL A 65 1.25 14.13 12.69
C VAL A 65 0.80 14.86 11.44
N ARG A 66 1.59 15.83 11.00
CA ARG A 66 1.52 16.42 9.67
C ARG A 66 2.88 16.25 9.01
N LYS A 67 2.90 15.76 7.77
CA LYS A 67 4.11 15.64 6.97
C LYS A 67 3.89 16.14 5.56
N ASP A 68 4.89 16.83 5.07
CA ASP A 68 4.89 17.47 3.76
C ASP A 68 5.95 16.81 2.88
N LEU A 69 5.61 16.55 1.63
CA LEU A 69 6.50 15.99 0.61
C LEU A 69 6.55 16.93 -0.59
N LYS A 70 7.61 17.73 -0.65
CA LYS A 70 7.92 18.60 -1.81
C LYS A 70 8.57 17.77 -2.91
N ASN A 71 8.20 17.99 -4.17
CA ASN A 71 8.76 17.36 -5.37
C ASN A 71 8.60 15.82 -5.43
N GLY A 72 7.93 15.20 -4.47
CA GLY A 72 7.62 13.76 -4.47
C GLY A 72 6.22 13.43 -4.98
N TRP A 73 5.48 14.47 -5.37
CA TRP A 73 4.18 14.44 -6.01
C TRP A 73 4.24 15.31 -7.27
N SER A 74 3.56 14.89 -8.33
CA SER A 74 3.48 15.62 -9.60
C SER A 74 2.11 15.39 -10.23
N VAL A 75 1.42 16.48 -10.56
CA VAL A 75 0.11 16.43 -11.24
C VAL A 75 0.18 15.59 -12.52
N GLY A 76 -0.82 14.74 -12.73
CA GLY A 76 -0.91 13.86 -13.90
C GLY A 76 -0.01 12.62 -13.86
N LYS A 77 0.76 12.41 -12.78
CA LYS A 77 1.48 11.16 -12.54
C LYS A 77 0.72 10.26 -11.57
N VAL A 78 0.86 8.95 -11.77
CA VAL A 78 0.33 7.96 -10.83
C VAL A 78 1.27 7.87 -9.64
N HIS A 79 0.73 8.13 -8.45
CA HIS A 79 1.43 7.94 -7.18
C HIS A 79 0.82 6.79 -6.40
N ARG A 80 1.67 5.97 -5.80
CA ARG A 80 1.22 4.81 -5.02
C ARG A 80 1.10 5.18 -3.55
N ILE A 81 -0.13 5.15 -3.04
CA ILE A 81 -0.43 5.20 -1.62
C ILE A 81 -0.59 3.78 -1.10
N SER A 82 0.05 3.45 0.02
CA SER A 82 -0.16 2.17 0.71
C SER A 82 -0.31 2.42 2.21
N ILE A 83 -1.31 1.80 2.82
CA ILE A 83 -1.58 1.92 4.26
C ILE A 83 -1.52 0.52 4.85
N SER A 84 -0.74 0.35 5.92
CA SER A 84 -0.67 -0.91 6.66
C SER A 84 -1.16 -0.71 8.07
N ARG A 85 -2.00 -1.64 8.55
CA ARG A 85 -2.46 -1.71 9.93
C ARG A 85 -1.94 -2.99 10.58
N ASN A 86 -1.31 -2.86 11.74
CA ASN A 86 -1.04 -3.99 12.65
C ASN A 86 -1.57 -3.64 14.04
N LYS A 87 -2.66 -4.28 14.46
CA LYS A 87 -3.34 -3.96 15.73
C LYS A 87 -3.73 -2.47 15.79
N THR A 88 -3.00 -1.67 16.59
CA THR A 88 -3.17 -0.22 16.74
C THR A 88 -2.20 0.60 15.88
N HIS A 89 -1.19 -0.06 15.32
CA HIS A 89 -0.11 0.56 14.57
C HIS A 89 -0.56 0.84 13.13
N ILE A 90 -0.55 2.10 12.73
CA ILE A 90 -0.83 2.55 11.35
C ILE A 90 0.45 3.06 10.71
N LYS A 91 0.71 2.68 9.47
CA LYS A 91 1.77 3.26 8.63
C LYS A 91 1.20 3.63 7.27
N LEU A 92 1.66 4.75 6.74
CA LEU A 92 1.37 5.21 5.39
C LEU A 92 2.66 5.33 4.59
N TYR A 93 2.61 4.89 3.35
CA TYR A 93 3.71 4.93 2.40
C TYR A 93 3.29 5.72 1.16
N VAL A 94 4.22 6.53 0.65
CA VAL A 94 4.10 7.25 -0.61
C VAL A 94 5.24 6.78 -1.52
N ASN A 95 4.91 6.24 -2.69
CA ASN A 95 5.89 5.77 -3.68
C ASN A 95 7.01 4.92 -3.05
N GLU A 96 6.62 3.87 -2.31
CA GLU A 96 7.49 2.91 -1.59
C GLU A 96 8.17 3.44 -0.31
N LYS A 97 8.20 4.75 -0.08
CA LYS A 97 8.84 5.33 1.11
C LYS A 97 7.85 5.44 2.25
N LYS A 98 8.25 4.97 3.44
CA LYS A 98 7.46 5.15 4.67
C LYS A 98 7.35 6.65 4.97
N PHE A 99 6.12 7.14 5.02
CA PHE A 99 5.83 8.55 5.19
C PHE A 99 5.31 8.82 6.60
N ILE A 100 4.20 8.18 7.01
CA ILE A 100 3.66 8.24 8.37
C ILE A 100 3.89 6.91 9.09
N ASP A 101 4.21 7.00 10.40
CA ASP A 101 4.42 5.86 11.28
C ASP A 101 3.82 6.17 12.66
N LEU A 102 2.69 5.55 12.98
CA LEU A 102 1.89 5.81 14.18
C LEU A 102 1.73 4.53 15.01
N PRO A 103 2.65 4.24 15.96
CA PRO A 103 2.56 3.06 16.81
C PRO A 103 1.23 2.91 17.55
N ASN A 104 0.62 4.05 17.91
CA ASN A 104 -0.68 4.16 18.59
C ASN A 104 -1.70 4.94 17.73
N GLY A 105 -1.73 4.66 16.43
CA GLY A 105 -2.64 5.31 15.48
C GLY A 105 -4.11 5.12 15.85
N LEU A 106 -4.50 3.88 16.16
CA LEU A 106 -5.82 3.55 16.72
C LEU A 106 -5.78 3.48 18.25
N PRO A 107 -6.86 3.81 18.96
CA PRO A 107 -6.88 3.81 20.43
C PRO A 107 -6.79 2.41 21.06
N LYS A 108 -7.36 1.40 20.40
CA LYS A 108 -7.47 0.03 20.91
C LYS A 108 -7.44 -0.98 19.78
N LYS A 109 -7.22 -2.24 20.14
CA LYS A 109 -7.39 -3.38 19.22
C LYS A 109 -8.89 -3.61 19.05
N GLY A 110 -9.33 -3.91 17.82
CA GLY A 110 -10.74 -4.13 17.54
C GLY A 110 -11.04 -4.17 16.05
N VAL A 111 -12.32 -4.30 15.73
CA VAL A 111 -12.84 -4.22 14.36
C VAL A 111 -13.17 -2.75 14.06
N TYR A 112 -12.73 -2.30 12.89
CA TYR A 112 -12.95 -0.94 12.41
C TYR A 112 -13.53 -1.00 10.99
N THR A 113 -14.43 -0.08 10.69
CA THR A 113 -14.88 0.19 9.32
C THR A 113 -13.86 1.11 8.64
N LEU A 114 -13.49 0.78 7.40
CA LEU A 114 -12.66 1.61 6.54
C LEU A 114 -13.57 2.45 5.65
N ILE A 115 -13.42 3.77 5.71
CA ILE A 115 -14.15 4.72 4.86
C ILE A 115 -13.13 5.44 3.98
N LEU A 116 -13.47 5.56 2.70
CA LEU A 116 -12.76 6.38 1.74
C LEU A 116 -13.68 7.52 1.33
N SER A 117 -13.23 8.76 1.49
CA SER A 117 -13.97 9.92 1.03
C SER A 117 -13.05 10.89 0.28
N THR A 118 -13.64 11.59 -0.68
CA THR A 118 -13.01 12.66 -1.45
C THR A 118 -14.09 13.67 -1.81
N ASN A 119 -13.73 14.93 -2.02
CA ASN A 119 -14.69 15.90 -2.51
C ASN A 119 -15.08 15.57 -3.96
N MET A 120 -16.37 15.29 -4.20
CA MET A 120 -16.87 14.91 -5.52
C MET A 120 -17.09 16.10 -6.47
N TRP A 121 -17.11 17.32 -5.95
CA TRP A 121 -17.57 18.51 -6.67
C TRP A 121 -16.48 19.58 -6.90
N GLY A 122 -15.28 19.35 -6.37
CA GLY A 122 -14.04 20.07 -6.70
C GLY A 122 -13.03 19.08 -7.29
N ASP A 123 -12.61 19.32 -8.53
CA ASP A 123 -11.52 18.67 -9.26
C ASP A 123 -10.88 17.37 -8.70
N GLY A 124 -11.45 16.22 -9.12
CA GLY A 124 -10.71 15.22 -9.89
C GLY A 124 -9.65 14.33 -9.22
N LEU A 125 -9.70 14.05 -7.91
CA LEU A 125 -8.86 12.98 -7.36
C LEU A 125 -9.43 11.59 -7.73
N PHE A 126 -8.82 10.96 -8.72
CA PHE A 126 -9.14 9.58 -9.10
C PHE A 126 -8.15 8.61 -8.45
N PHE A 127 -8.68 7.60 -7.79
CA PHE A 127 -7.89 6.42 -7.42
C PHE A 127 -8.34 5.22 -8.26
N THR A 128 -7.38 4.36 -8.58
CA THR A 128 -7.61 3.10 -9.29
C THR A 128 -6.81 2.00 -8.62
N ASN A 129 -7.04 0.75 -9.02
CA ASN A 129 -6.32 -0.41 -8.48
C ASN A 129 -6.42 -0.53 -6.96
N PHE A 130 -7.60 -0.24 -6.39
CA PHE A 130 -7.85 -0.41 -4.96
C PHE A 130 -7.69 -1.89 -4.58
N LYS A 131 -6.82 -2.14 -3.60
CA LYS A 131 -6.53 -3.48 -3.08
C LYS A 131 -6.62 -3.44 -1.57
N LEU A 132 -7.43 -4.31 -1.02
CA LEU A 132 -7.50 -4.58 0.41
C LEU A 132 -7.06 -6.02 0.64
N ALA A 133 -6.11 -6.19 1.57
CA ALA A 133 -5.66 -7.49 2.00
C ALA A 133 -5.48 -7.47 3.51
N GLU A 134 -5.94 -8.52 4.18
CA GLU A 134 -5.51 -8.81 5.54
C GLU A 134 -4.12 -9.47 5.46
N GLY A 135 -3.26 -9.19 6.43
CA GLY A 135 -1.99 -9.88 6.53
C GLY A 135 -2.24 -11.36 6.69
N LEU A 136 -2.02 -12.13 5.62
CA LEU A 136 -1.67 -13.54 5.76
C LEU A 136 -0.47 -13.57 6.72
N GLU A 137 -0.43 -14.51 7.66
CA GLU A 137 0.82 -14.78 8.38
C GLU A 137 1.88 -15.09 7.33
N PHE A 138 2.74 -14.12 7.07
CA PHE A 138 3.77 -14.30 6.06
C PHE A 138 4.86 -15.18 6.67
N PRO A 139 5.27 -16.25 5.97
CA PRO A 139 6.37 -17.08 6.45
C PRO A 139 7.57 -16.18 6.73
N THR A 140 8.06 -16.21 7.96
CA THR A 140 9.32 -15.53 8.34
C THR A 140 10.51 -16.48 8.27
N LYS A 141 10.23 -17.75 8.02
CA LYS A 141 11.18 -18.86 7.89
C LYS A 141 10.72 -19.76 6.75
N LEU A 142 11.63 -20.61 6.30
CA LEU A 142 11.28 -21.73 5.44
C LEU A 142 10.30 -22.65 6.18
N ASP A 143 9.44 -23.35 5.43
CA ASP A 143 8.57 -24.37 5.99
C ASP A 143 9.37 -25.59 6.52
N LYS A 144 8.66 -26.61 7.01
CA LYS A 144 9.28 -27.82 7.55
C LYS A 144 10.10 -28.61 6.51
N GLU A 145 9.89 -28.35 5.22
CA GLU A 145 10.63 -28.95 4.10
C GLU A 145 11.76 -28.05 3.59
N GLY A 146 12.00 -26.89 4.21
CA GLY A 146 13.01 -25.95 3.75
C GLY A 146 12.58 -25.13 2.53
N LYS A 147 11.27 -24.96 2.29
CA LYS A 147 10.73 -24.24 1.12
C LYS A 147 10.03 -22.94 1.51
N PHE A 148 10.01 -22.03 0.54
CA PHE A 148 9.16 -20.84 0.52
C PHE A 148 8.49 -20.79 -0.85
N VAL A 149 7.16 -20.85 -0.87
CA VAL A 149 6.37 -20.87 -2.11
C VAL A 149 5.49 -19.63 -2.15
N THR A 150 5.49 -18.92 -3.27
CA THR A 150 4.65 -17.75 -3.48
C THR A 150 4.19 -17.63 -4.93
N ASN A 151 2.91 -17.28 -5.10
CA ASN A 151 2.33 -16.94 -6.41
C ASN A 151 2.20 -15.42 -6.60
N ALA A 152 2.74 -14.63 -5.66
CA ALA A 152 2.60 -13.18 -5.65
C ALA A 152 3.76 -12.45 -6.37
N ILE A 153 4.58 -13.16 -7.14
CA ILE A 153 5.60 -12.59 -8.02
C ILE A 153 5.08 -12.62 -9.46
N TYR A 154 4.74 -11.44 -9.97
CA TYR A 154 4.12 -11.25 -11.27
C TYR A 154 5.11 -10.73 -12.30
N PHE A 155 4.92 -11.15 -13.55
CA PHE A 155 5.72 -10.72 -14.70
C PHE A 155 4.83 -10.12 -15.79
N ASN A 156 5.43 -9.33 -16.68
CA ASN A 156 4.78 -8.97 -17.95
C ASN A 156 4.57 -10.22 -18.82
N ILE A 157 3.57 -10.18 -19.70
CA ILE A 157 3.23 -11.29 -20.62
C ILE A 157 4.48 -11.63 -21.45
N ASN A 158 4.79 -12.92 -21.58
CA ASN A 158 5.96 -13.44 -22.29
C ASN A 158 7.31 -12.79 -21.88
N SER A 159 7.41 -12.33 -20.63
CA SER A 159 8.57 -11.58 -20.14
C SER A 159 9.05 -12.06 -18.77
N SER A 160 10.31 -11.74 -18.47
CA SER A 160 10.94 -11.86 -17.15
C SER A 160 11.02 -10.52 -16.41
N GLN A 161 10.39 -9.46 -16.95
CA GLN A 161 10.26 -8.18 -16.27
C GLN A 161 9.26 -8.31 -15.11
N ILE A 162 9.77 -8.19 -13.89
CA ILE A 162 8.99 -8.24 -12.65
C ILE A 162 8.09 -7.00 -12.57
N LYS A 163 6.82 -7.19 -12.22
CA LYS A 163 5.88 -6.08 -12.02
C LYS A 163 5.98 -5.48 -10.60
N PRO A 164 5.73 -4.17 -10.43
CA PRO A 164 5.85 -3.48 -9.13
C PRO A 164 4.97 -4.04 -8.00
N GLU A 165 3.89 -4.74 -8.33
CA GLU A 165 3.01 -5.40 -7.37
C GLU A 165 3.74 -6.53 -6.60
N SER A 166 4.82 -7.06 -7.19
CA SER A 166 5.59 -8.20 -6.66
C SER A 166 6.55 -7.82 -5.53
N TRP A 167 6.82 -6.52 -5.32
CA TRP A 167 7.85 -6.07 -4.38
C TRP A 167 7.57 -6.49 -2.93
N ALA A 168 6.30 -6.59 -2.54
CA ALA A 168 5.94 -7.10 -1.21
C ALA A 168 6.35 -8.58 -1.05
N ALA A 169 6.07 -9.42 -2.04
CA ALA A 169 6.44 -10.83 -2.03
C ALA A 169 7.96 -11.03 -2.08
N LEU A 170 8.67 -10.20 -2.85
CA LEU A 170 10.14 -10.21 -2.89
C LEU A 170 10.75 -9.79 -1.55
N SER A 171 10.18 -8.77 -0.89
CA SER A 171 10.62 -8.36 0.44
C SER A 171 10.43 -9.49 1.46
N GLN A 172 9.33 -10.24 1.37
CA GLN A 172 9.08 -11.40 2.24
C GLN A 172 10.07 -12.53 1.97
N ALA A 173 10.29 -12.86 0.69
CA ALA A 173 11.28 -13.85 0.28
C ALA A 173 12.67 -13.48 0.83
N ALA A 174 13.06 -12.20 0.75
CA ALA A 174 14.32 -11.72 1.31
C ALA A 174 14.41 -11.92 2.83
N THR A 175 13.32 -11.66 3.58
CA THR A 175 13.28 -11.93 5.03
C THR A 175 13.48 -13.41 5.33
N VAL A 176 12.79 -14.30 4.61
CA VAL A 176 12.92 -15.76 4.78
C VAL A 176 14.34 -16.22 4.45
N ILE A 177 14.89 -15.76 3.32
CA ILE A 177 16.26 -16.09 2.89
C ILE A 177 17.28 -15.67 3.94
N LYS A 178 17.15 -14.47 4.51
CA LYS A 178 18.05 -13.96 5.57
C LYS A 178 17.93 -14.75 6.88
N SER A 179 16.80 -15.40 7.13
CA SER A 179 16.62 -16.29 8.28
C SER A 179 17.23 -17.68 8.08
N ALA A 180 17.44 -18.08 6.83
CA ALA A 180 18.00 -19.37 6.46
C ALA A 180 19.52 -19.31 6.35
N GLN A 181 20.18 -20.45 6.53
CA GLN A 181 21.62 -20.61 6.31
C GLN A 181 21.86 -21.46 5.06
N GLY A 182 22.90 -21.15 4.30
CA GLY A 182 23.33 -21.93 3.14
C GLY A 182 22.87 -21.37 1.80
N LYS A 183 22.88 -22.23 0.78
CA LYS A 183 22.52 -21.87 -0.60
C LYS A 183 21.01 -21.97 -0.81
N ILE A 184 20.41 -20.94 -1.39
CA ILE A 184 19.01 -20.94 -1.78
C ILE A 184 18.88 -21.19 -3.28
N THR A 185 17.99 -22.11 -3.64
CA THR A 185 17.61 -22.36 -5.04
C THR A 185 16.30 -21.62 -5.32
N ILE A 186 16.25 -20.90 -6.45
CA ILE A 186 15.05 -20.19 -6.90
C ILE A 186 14.52 -20.91 -8.14
N THR A 187 13.29 -21.40 -8.05
CA THR A 187 12.60 -22.11 -9.14
C THR A 187 11.44 -21.26 -9.64
N GLY A 188 11.37 -21.06 -10.95
CA GLY A 188 10.24 -20.40 -11.62
C GLY A 188 9.41 -21.42 -12.39
N HIS A 189 8.11 -21.17 -12.47
CA HIS A 189 7.17 -21.95 -13.27
C HIS A 189 6.47 -21.04 -14.29
N THR A 190 6.10 -21.60 -15.44
CA THR A 190 5.20 -21.00 -16.43
C THR A 190 3.91 -21.81 -16.48
N ASP A 191 2.90 -21.29 -17.16
CA ASP A 191 1.75 -22.07 -17.58
C ASP A 191 2.15 -23.08 -18.68
N SER A 192 1.18 -23.91 -19.08
CA SER A 192 1.33 -24.94 -20.12
C SER A 192 1.10 -24.41 -21.54
N ASP A 193 0.92 -23.09 -21.70
CA ASP A 193 0.66 -22.50 -23.00
C ASP A 193 1.98 -22.36 -23.79
N GLY A 194 1.97 -22.79 -25.06
CA GLY A 194 3.16 -22.78 -25.92
C GLY A 194 4.06 -24.01 -25.78
N SER A 195 5.29 -23.92 -26.29
CA SER A 195 6.24 -25.05 -26.29
C SER A 195 6.99 -25.19 -24.98
N ASP A 196 7.21 -26.42 -24.53
CA ASP A 196 7.98 -26.74 -23.30
C ASP A 196 9.36 -26.09 -23.26
N ASP A 197 10.09 -26.08 -24.38
CA ASP A 197 11.43 -25.48 -24.46
C ASP A 197 11.39 -23.96 -24.20
N ALA A 198 10.43 -23.26 -24.80
CA ALA A 198 10.24 -21.82 -24.58
C ALA A 198 9.85 -21.52 -23.12
N ASN A 199 8.98 -22.35 -22.55
CA ASN A 199 8.52 -22.25 -21.16
C ASN A 199 9.65 -22.52 -20.16
N LEU A 200 10.53 -23.46 -20.45
CA LEU A 200 11.72 -23.72 -19.66
C LEU A 200 12.70 -22.53 -19.69
N ILE A 201 12.95 -21.97 -20.89
CA ILE A 201 13.80 -20.78 -21.05
C ILE A 201 13.21 -19.59 -20.29
N LEU A 202 11.91 -19.35 -20.41
CA LEU A 202 11.22 -18.25 -19.73
C LEU A 202 11.24 -18.43 -18.20
N SER A 203 11.00 -19.64 -17.72
CA SER A 203 11.09 -19.99 -16.30
C SER A 203 12.48 -19.71 -15.72
N LYS A 204 13.55 -20.11 -16.42
CA LYS A 204 14.93 -19.80 -16.03
C LYS A 204 15.21 -18.30 -16.00
N LYS A 205 14.75 -17.55 -17.01
CA LYS A 205 14.89 -16.08 -17.06
C LYS A 205 14.15 -15.39 -15.90
N ARG A 206 12.96 -15.86 -15.55
CA ARG A 206 12.17 -15.36 -14.41
C ARG A 206 12.87 -15.63 -13.08
N ALA A 207 13.40 -16.83 -12.87
CA ALA A 207 14.17 -17.17 -11.67
C ALA A 207 15.42 -16.29 -11.53
N GLU A 208 16.17 -16.07 -12.62
CA GLU A 208 17.33 -15.17 -12.61
C GLU A 208 16.95 -13.71 -12.36
N ALA A 209 15.84 -13.23 -12.92
CA ALA A 209 15.33 -11.89 -12.64
C ALA A 209 15.00 -11.70 -11.15
N VAL A 210 14.37 -12.70 -10.52
CA VAL A 210 14.08 -12.70 -9.08
C VAL A 210 15.37 -12.70 -8.27
N ARG A 211 16.34 -13.55 -8.63
CA ARG A 211 17.67 -13.58 -7.98
C ARG A 211 18.34 -12.21 -8.01
N LEU A 212 18.39 -11.58 -9.19
CA LEU A 212 18.99 -10.26 -9.36
C LEU A 212 18.25 -9.17 -8.58
N ALA A 213 16.91 -9.21 -8.54
CA ALA A 213 16.11 -8.29 -7.76
C ALA A 213 16.40 -8.41 -6.26
N LEU A 214 16.48 -9.65 -5.75
CA LEU A 214 16.81 -9.93 -4.36
C LEU A 214 18.20 -9.39 -4.00
N ILE A 215 19.23 -9.64 -4.83
CA ILE A 215 20.60 -9.16 -4.58
C ILE A 215 20.71 -7.63 -4.63
N LYS A 216 20.01 -6.97 -5.56
CA LYS A 216 20.17 -5.53 -5.80
C LYS A 216 19.35 -4.65 -4.85
N LYS A 217 18.26 -5.16 -4.28
CA LYS A 217 17.25 -4.34 -3.58
C LYS A 217 17.06 -4.69 -2.11
N PHE A 218 17.54 -5.84 -1.63
CA PHE A 218 17.32 -6.32 -0.26
C PHE A 218 18.61 -6.80 0.39
#